data_AF-A0A244E6Y6-F1
#
_entry.id   AF-A0A244E6Y6-F1
#
_cell.length_a   1.000
_cell.length_b   1.000
_cell.length_c   1.000
_cell.angle_alpha   90.00
_cell.angle_beta   90.00
_cell.angle_gamma   90.00
#
_symmetry.space_group_name_H-M   'P 1'
#
loop_
_entity.id
_entity.type
_entity.pdbx_description
1 polymer ?
#
loop_
_entity_poly.entity_id
_entity_poly.type
_entity_poly.pdbx_seq_one_letter_code
_entity_poly.pdbx_strand_id
1 'polypeptide(L)'
;MTSVPPFNPGPMFRRAYATDPAAQCAWRLVNEDGFFQEMAEAARNGRPALEPCQARLARALPELQADDETTRHLKRMIGRMARQVMEREGFVFEPGSVPISDPILFLTAARYHPRT
;
A
#
# COMPACT_ATOMS: atom_id res chain seq x y z
N MET A 1 -7.14 -10.43 19.23
CA MET A 1 -7.04 -10.41 17.76
C MET A 1 -8.05 -9.41 17.25
N THR A 2 -7.63 -8.18 16.96
CA THR A 2 -8.47 -7.21 16.26
C THR A 2 -8.70 -7.74 14.84
N SER A 3 -9.97 -7.88 14.46
CA SER A 3 -10.35 -8.31 13.11
C SER A 3 -9.84 -7.28 12.11
N VAL A 4 -9.08 -7.71 11.10
CA VAL A 4 -8.68 -6.84 9.98
C VAL A 4 -9.97 -6.37 9.29
N PRO A 5 -10.23 -5.06 9.21
CA PRO A 5 -11.45 -4.57 8.59
C PRO A 5 -11.49 -4.93 7.10
N PRO A 6 -12.69 -5.04 6.51
CA PRO A 6 -12.80 -5.40 5.10
C PRO A 6 -12.19 -4.32 4.20
N PHE A 7 -11.40 -4.73 3.21
CA PHE A 7 -10.95 -3.85 2.15
C PHE A 7 -12.13 -3.38 1.31
N ASN A 8 -12.18 -2.10 0.95
CA ASN A 8 -13.12 -1.59 -0.05
C ASN A 8 -12.42 -1.40 -1.41
N PRO A 9 -12.40 -2.39 -2.31
CA PRO A 9 -11.68 -2.28 -3.58
C PRO A 9 -12.29 -1.26 -4.57
N GLY A 10 -13.54 -0.83 -4.34
CA GLY A 10 -14.34 -0.15 -5.36
C GLY A 10 -14.69 -1.06 -6.55
N PRO A 11 -15.45 -0.56 -7.54
CA PRO A 11 -15.97 -1.38 -8.64
C PRO A 11 -14.87 -1.94 -9.54
N MET A 12 -13.81 -1.16 -9.79
CA MET A 12 -12.72 -1.53 -10.69
C MET A 12 -11.90 -2.75 -10.19
N PHE A 13 -11.65 -2.85 -8.89
CA PHE A 13 -10.80 -3.88 -8.32
C PHE A 13 -11.58 -4.99 -7.59
N ARG A 14 -12.92 -4.91 -7.55
CA ARG A 14 -13.75 -5.87 -6.79
C ARG A 14 -13.50 -7.32 -7.21
N ARG A 15 -13.54 -7.58 -8.52
CA ARG A 15 -13.32 -8.92 -9.06
C ARG A 15 -11.89 -9.39 -8.78
N ALA A 16 -10.91 -8.55 -9.07
CA ALA A 16 -9.50 -8.86 -8.86
C ALA A 16 -9.23 -9.24 -7.40
N TYR A 17 -9.66 -8.43 -6.43
CA TYR A 17 -9.49 -8.74 -5.01
C TYR A 17 -10.19 -10.03 -4.57
N ALA A 18 -11.37 -10.33 -5.12
CA ALA A 18 -12.11 -11.54 -4.79
C ALA A 18 -11.43 -12.82 -5.29
N THR A 19 -10.71 -12.75 -6.42
CA THR A 19 -10.14 -13.92 -7.09
C THR A 19 -8.63 -14.06 -6.95
N ASP A 20 -7.93 -13.02 -6.51
CA ASP A 20 -6.47 -12.97 -6.43
C ASP A 20 -6.00 -13.12 -4.96
N PRO A 21 -5.40 -14.28 -4.59
CA PRO A 21 -4.84 -14.48 -3.26
C PRO A 21 -3.73 -13.50 -2.90
N ALA A 22 -2.96 -13.01 -3.90
CA ALA A 22 -1.91 -12.02 -3.70
C ALA A 22 -2.49 -10.69 -3.22
N ALA A 23 -3.63 -10.28 -3.78
CA ALA A 23 -4.35 -9.09 -3.35
C ALA A 23 -4.87 -9.21 -1.91
N GLN A 24 -5.36 -10.40 -1.51
CA GLN A 24 -5.82 -10.66 -0.14
C GLN A 24 -4.66 -10.71 0.86
N CYS A 25 -3.53 -11.26 0.44
CA CYS A 25 -2.29 -11.24 1.22
C CYS A 25 -1.77 -9.82 1.41
N ALA A 26 -1.75 -9.02 0.35
CA ALA A 26 -1.39 -7.61 0.39
C ALA A 26 -2.26 -6.82 1.37
N TRP A 27 -3.58 -7.06 1.39
CA TRP A 27 -4.48 -6.39 2.33
C TRP A 27 -4.17 -6.71 3.79
N ARG A 28 -3.91 -7.99 4.09
CA ARG A 28 -3.49 -8.39 5.45
C ARG A 28 -2.20 -7.70 5.84
N LEU A 29 -1.22 -7.72 4.95
CA LEU A 29 0.11 -7.18 5.18
C LEU A 29 0.09 -5.67 5.47
N VAL A 30 -0.66 -4.87 4.68
CA VAL A 30 -0.73 -3.42 4.93
C VAL A 30 -1.45 -3.03 6.23
N ASN A 31 -2.22 -3.97 6.81
CA ASN A 31 -2.91 -3.79 8.09
C ASN A 31 -2.12 -4.34 9.27
N GLU A 32 -0.95 -4.96 9.05
CA GLU A 32 -0.08 -5.38 10.16
C GLU A 32 0.47 -4.15 10.87
N ASP A 33 0.47 -4.17 12.21
CA ASP A 33 0.91 -3.03 13.02
C ASP A 33 2.29 -2.53 12.60
N GLY A 34 3.26 -3.43 12.41
CA GLY A 34 4.60 -3.06 11.97
C GLY A 34 4.64 -2.41 10.58
N PHE A 35 3.80 -2.88 9.65
CA PHE A 35 3.72 -2.30 8.31
C PHE A 35 3.11 -0.89 8.37
N PHE A 36 2.04 -0.73 9.15
CA PHE A 36 1.46 0.58 9.37
C PHE A 36 2.44 1.56 10.05
N GLN A 37 3.19 1.12 11.07
CA GLN A 37 4.18 1.98 11.72
C GLN A 37 5.23 2.50 10.74
N GLU A 38 5.72 1.65 9.83
CA GLU A 38 6.64 2.07 8.75
C GLU A 38 6.00 3.14 7.85
N MET A 39 4.76 2.93 7.40
CA MET A 39 4.03 3.91 6.58
C MET A 39 3.77 5.23 7.31
N ALA A 40 3.37 5.16 8.58
CA ALA A 40 3.05 6.30 9.43
C ALA A 40 4.30 7.13 9.73
N GLU A 41 5.43 6.49 10.01
CA GLU A 41 6.71 7.16 10.22
C GLU A 41 7.19 7.86 8.94
N ALA A 42 7.10 7.19 7.77
CA ALA A 42 7.42 7.82 6.49
C ALA A 42 6.56 9.06 6.26
N ALA A 43 5.24 8.96 6.46
CA ALA A 43 4.32 10.08 6.32
C ALA A 43 4.65 11.26 7.25
N ARG A 44 4.92 11.00 8.54
CA ARG A 44 5.32 12.06 9.50
C ARG A 44 6.61 12.77 9.09
N ASN A 45 7.50 12.08 8.39
CA ASN A 45 8.75 12.63 7.86
C ASN A 45 8.59 13.24 6.45
N GLY A 46 7.37 13.37 5.93
CA GLY A 46 7.11 13.91 4.59
C GLY A 46 7.60 13.01 3.45
N ARG A 47 7.83 11.73 3.71
CA ARG A 47 8.27 10.73 2.74
C ARG A 47 7.07 9.96 2.17
N PRO A 48 7.19 9.40 0.95
CA PRO A 48 6.17 8.50 0.39
C PRO A 48 5.91 7.30 1.32
N ALA A 49 4.64 7.02 1.64
CA ALA A 49 4.29 6.05 2.68
C ALA A 49 4.74 4.61 2.37
N LEU A 50 4.76 4.20 1.10
CA LEU A 50 5.16 2.85 0.71
C LEU A 50 6.67 2.68 0.51
N GLU A 51 7.45 3.75 0.58
CA GLU A 51 8.91 3.71 0.41
C GLU A 51 9.62 2.73 1.35
N PRO A 52 9.42 2.77 2.69
CA PRO A 52 10.10 1.84 3.60
C PRO A 52 9.61 0.40 3.45
N CYS A 53 8.39 0.19 2.96
CA CYS A 53 7.74 -1.12 2.95
C CYS A 53 8.07 -1.97 1.71
N GLN A 54 8.81 -1.43 0.73
CA GLN A 54 9.03 -2.10 -0.56
C GLN A 54 9.73 -3.45 -0.43
N ALA A 55 10.80 -3.53 0.36
CA ALA A 55 11.54 -4.77 0.56
C ALA A 55 10.68 -5.85 1.24
N ARG A 56 9.81 -5.43 2.17
CA ARG A 56 8.87 -6.32 2.84
C ARG A 56 7.79 -6.83 1.89
N LEU A 57 7.24 -5.95 1.05
CA LEU A 57 6.32 -6.33 -0.02
C LEU A 57 6.96 -7.30 -1.00
N ALA A 58 8.19 -7.04 -1.46
CA ALA A 58 8.88 -7.89 -2.43
C ALA A 58 9.15 -9.29 -1.90
N ARG A 59 9.45 -9.40 -0.60
CA ARG A 59 9.67 -10.69 0.08
C ARG A 59 8.38 -11.45 0.33
N ALA A 60 7.30 -10.77 0.69
CA ALA A 60 6.00 -11.39 0.98
C ALA A 60 5.22 -11.75 -0.29
N LEU A 61 5.42 -10.97 -1.36
CA LEU A 61 4.76 -11.09 -2.65
C LEU A 61 5.81 -11.03 -3.77
N PRO A 62 6.56 -12.12 -4.02
CA PRO A 62 7.60 -12.17 -5.04
C PRO A 62 7.10 -11.82 -6.45
N GLU A 63 5.82 -12.06 -6.74
CA GLU A 63 5.16 -11.71 -8.00
C GLU A 63 5.20 -10.21 -8.30
N LEU A 64 5.35 -9.35 -7.29
CA LEU A 64 5.46 -7.89 -7.48
C LEU A 64 6.71 -7.48 -8.25
N GLN A 65 7.69 -8.36 -8.41
CA GLN A 65 8.92 -8.09 -9.15
C GLN A 65 8.75 -8.20 -10.67
N ALA A 66 7.68 -8.85 -11.15
CA ALA A 66 7.38 -8.89 -12.58
C ALA A 66 6.91 -7.51 -13.09
N ASP A 67 7.11 -7.25 -14.39
CA ASP A 67 6.69 -6.00 -15.05
C ASP A 67 5.55 -6.23 -16.07
N ASP A 68 4.61 -7.09 -15.73
CA ASP A 68 3.42 -7.38 -16.53
C ASP A 68 2.17 -6.62 -16.04
N GLU A 69 1.09 -6.66 -16.84
CA GLU A 69 -0.15 -5.94 -16.55
C GLU A 69 -0.81 -6.40 -15.25
N THR A 70 -0.77 -7.71 -14.95
CA THR A 70 -1.32 -8.27 -13.71
C THR A 70 -0.61 -7.67 -12.50
N THR A 71 0.71 -7.61 -12.55
CA THR A 71 1.55 -7.05 -11.49
C THR A 71 1.36 -5.55 -11.33
N ARG A 72 1.27 -4.80 -12.43
CA ARG A 72 0.92 -3.37 -12.41
C ARG A 72 -0.46 -3.16 -11.78
N HIS A 73 -1.42 -4.04 -12.05
CA HIS A 73 -2.75 -4.00 -11.46
C HIS A 73 -2.71 -4.23 -9.94
N LEU A 74 -1.95 -5.22 -9.47
CA LEU A 74 -1.75 -5.48 -8.05
C LEU A 74 -1.04 -4.30 -7.35
N LYS A 75 0.01 -3.73 -7.94
CA LYS A 75 0.70 -2.53 -7.42
C LYS A 75 -0.25 -1.33 -7.26
N ARG A 76 -1.13 -1.08 -8.23
CA ARG A 76 -2.18 -0.05 -8.13
C ARG A 76 -3.15 -0.33 -6.98
N MET A 77 -3.51 -1.60 -6.78
CA MET A 77 -4.39 -2.01 -5.69
C MET A 77 -3.73 -1.80 -4.32
N ILE A 78 -2.44 -2.13 -4.18
CA ILE A 78 -1.66 -1.88 -2.96
C ILE A 78 -1.64 -0.40 -2.61
N GLY A 79 -1.48 0.49 -3.59
CA GLY A 79 -1.58 1.94 -3.37
C GLY A 79 -2.92 2.36 -2.77
N ARG A 80 -4.04 1.76 -3.23
CA ARG A 80 -5.38 2.02 -2.67
C ARG A 80 -5.56 1.43 -1.28
N MET A 81 -5.01 0.24 -1.04
CA MET A 81 -5.01 -0.41 0.26
C MET A 81 -4.27 0.46 1.29
N ALA A 82 -3.06 0.90 0.96
CA ALA A 82 -2.27 1.81 1.78
C ALA A 82 -3.04 3.11 2.08
N ARG A 83 -3.68 3.69 1.06
CA ARG A 83 -4.52 4.87 1.25
C ARG A 83 -5.65 4.64 2.26
N GLN A 84 -6.38 3.54 2.15
CA GLN A 84 -7.48 3.24 3.07
C GLN A 84 -6.99 3.05 4.51
N VAL A 85 -5.87 2.37 4.68
CA VAL A 85 -5.25 2.22 6.01
C VAL A 85 -4.85 3.60 6.55
N MET A 86 -4.10 4.38 5.79
CA MET A 86 -3.64 5.70 6.21
C MET A 86 -4.79 6.65 6.56
N GLU A 87 -5.82 6.74 5.71
CA GLU A 87 -7.00 7.59 5.96
C GLU A 87 -7.82 7.13 7.17
N ARG A 88 -7.91 5.82 7.41
CA ARG A 88 -8.56 5.25 8.60
C ARG A 88 -7.83 5.63 9.88
N GLU A 89 -6.49 5.61 9.84
CA GLU A 89 -5.63 5.93 10.99
C GLU A 89 -5.38 7.44 11.16
N GLY A 90 -6.17 8.30 10.48
CA GLY A 90 -6.15 9.74 10.70
C GLY A 90 -5.11 10.51 9.88
N PHE A 91 -4.53 9.90 8.83
CA PHE A 91 -3.71 10.62 7.87
C PHE A 91 -4.57 11.19 6.73
N VAL A 92 -4.06 12.25 6.10
CA VAL A 92 -4.69 12.91 4.94
C VAL A 92 -3.80 12.69 3.74
N PHE A 93 -4.40 12.24 2.64
CA PHE A 93 -3.73 12.03 1.36
C PHE A 93 -3.30 13.35 0.74
N GLU A 94 -2.02 13.48 0.41
CA GLU A 94 -1.49 14.59 -0.38
C GLU A 94 -1.59 14.24 -1.88
N PRO A 95 -2.34 15.03 -2.69
CA PRO A 95 -2.42 14.78 -4.12
C PRO A 95 -1.06 14.85 -4.80
N GLY A 96 -0.72 13.78 -5.52
CA GLY A 96 0.53 13.64 -6.25
C GLY A 96 1.29 12.39 -5.84
N SER A 97 1.95 11.77 -6.82
CA SER A 97 2.91 10.70 -6.55
C SER A 97 4.30 11.32 -6.54
N VAL A 98 5.05 11.13 -5.45
CA VAL A 98 6.43 11.59 -5.36
C VAL A 98 7.39 10.45 -5.68
N PRO A 99 8.57 10.74 -6.25
CA PRO A 99 9.61 9.74 -6.47
C PRO A 99 9.99 9.04 -5.17
N ILE A 100 10.22 7.74 -5.27
CA ILE A 100 10.87 6.97 -4.21
C ILE A 100 12.38 7.05 -4.40
N SER A 101 13.12 7.24 -3.30
CA SER A 101 14.57 7.45 -3.33
C SER A 101 15.34 6.20 -3.71
N ASP A 102 14.87 5.03 -3.28
CA ASP A 102 15.45 3.72 -3.58
C ASP A 102 14.34 2.76 -4.10
N PRO A 103 14.07 2.77 -5.42
CA PRO A 103 12.96 2.01 -5.98
C PRO A 103 13.28 0.51 -6.07
N ILE A 104 12.46 -0.32 -5.43
CA ILE A 104 12.49 -1.79 -5.55
C ILE A 104 11.27 -2.27 -6.33
N LEU A 105 10.07 -1.81 -5.95
CA LEU A 105 8.79 -2.23 -6.53
C LEU A 105 8.03 -1.08 -7.20
N PHE A 106 8.13 0.11 -6.62
CA PHE A 106 7.41 1.30 -7.07
C PHE A 106 8.42 2.40 -7.41
N LEU A 107 8.17 3.12 -8.49
CA LEU A 107 8.94 4.31 -8.84
C LEU A 107 8.46 5.55 -8.08
N THR A 108 7.18 5.55 -7.72
CA THR A 108 6.53 6.64 -7.02
C THR A 108 5.52 6.10 -6.01
N ALA A 109 5.26 6.87 -4.96
CA ALA A 109 4.20 6.58 -4.00
C ALA A 109 3.58 7.87 -3.46
N ALA A 110 2.43 7.72 -2.81
CA ALA A 110 1.69 8.83 -2.24
C ALA A 110 2.34 9.32 -0.93
N ARG A 111 2.26 10.63 -0.71
CA ARG A 111 2.54 11.27 0.58
C ARG A 111 1.26 11.43 1.38
N TYR A 112 1.45 11.54 2.69
CA TYR A 112 0.37 11.78 3.63
C TYR A 112 0.88 12.67 4.76
N HIS A 113 -0.01 13.41 5.39
CA HIS A 113 0.28 14.13 6.64
C HIS A 113 -0.77 13.78 7.70
N PRO A 114 -0.43 13.84 9.01
CA PRO A 114 -1.42 13.69 10.06
C PRO A 114 -2.55 14.73 9.92
N ARG A 115 -3.79 14.32 10.22
CA ARG A 115 -4.90 15.24 10.42
C ARG A 115 -4.68 15.93 11.76
N THR A 116 -4.10 17.12 11.73
CA THR A 116 -3.96 18.02 12.88
C THR A 116 -5.31 18.43 13.43
#